data_AF-A0A0C2W430-F1
#
_entry.id   AF-A0A0C2W430-F1
#
_cell.length_a   1.000
_cell.length_b   1.000
_cell.length_c   1.000
_cell.angle_alpha   90.00
_cell.angle_beta   90.00
_cell.angle_gamma   90.00
#
_symmetry.space_group_name_H-M   'P 1'
#
loop_
_entity.id
_entity.type
_entity.pdbx_description
1 polymer ?
#
loop_
_entity_poly.entity_id
_entity_poly.type
_entity_poly.pdbx_seq_one_letter_code
_entity_poly.pdbx_strand_id
1 'polypeptide(L)'
;MKKIITTSLVAIALLSTAAVAEKTQTPVKTQEDTVIGTVDGINIMKSEANKFLSAITPKGQETKTFDKLEKKQQEAIVKNLAPGVLIKTKAQKEVSQEEKEQLAANYWMQKNMADIKVTDKEVKDIYDKNKKLYVKDKKQLTFDEVKEFIKMQLKQQKLVANVMKTAKVVVK
;
A
#
# COMPACT_ATOMS: atom_id res chain seq x y z
N MET A 1 -15.07 16.49 -37.30
CA MET A 1 -14.45 15.39 -36.54
C MET A 1 -13.61 15.97 -35.41
N LYS A 2 -14.06 15.87 -34.15
CA LYS A 2 -13.23 16.17 -32.97
C LYS A 2 -13.26 14.93 -32.09
N LYS A 3 -12.12 14.23 -32.00
CA LYS A 3 -11.95 12.99 -31.25
C LYS A 3 -11.90 13.33 -29.75
N ILE A 4 -12.87 12.82 -29.00
CA ILE A 4 -12.85 12.83 -27.53
C ILE A 4 -12.01 11.62 -27.12
N ILE A 5 -10.85 11.86 -26.53
CA ILE A 5 -10.02 10.82 -25.94
C ILE A 5 -10.63 10.52 -24.57
N THR A 6 -11.46 9.48 -24.51
CA THR A 6 -11.93 8.84 -23.28
C THR A 6 -10.77 8.08 -22.63
N THR A 7 -9.96 8.77 -21.84
CA THR A 7 -9.04 8.13 -20.89
C THR A 7 -9.70 8.13 -19.52
N SER A 8 -10.57 7.13 -19.29
CA SER A 8 -11.03 6.79 -17.94
C SER A 8 -9.88 6.16 -17.18
N LEU A 9 -9.15 6.97 -16.40
CA LEU A 9 -8.32 6.49 -15.31
C LEU A 9 -9.25 6.03 -14.18
N VAL A 10 -9.52 4.72 -14.12
CA VAL A 10 -10.07 4.10 -12.92
C VAL A 10 -8.95 4.09 -11.88
N ALA A 11 -8.94 5.10 -11.00
CA ALA A 11 -8.06 5.13 -9.85
C ALA A 11 -8.53 4.06 -8.83
N ILE A 12 -7.88 2.90 -8.82
CA ILE A 12 -8.03 1.91 -7.76
C ILE A 12 -7.28 2.43 -6.54
N ALA A 13 -7.98 3.14 -5.65
CA ALA A 13 -7.43 3.54 -4.36
C ALA A 13 -7.32 2.33 -3.44
N LEU A 14 -6.16 1.66 -3.44
CA LEU A 14 -5.78 0.70 -2.40
C LEU A 14 -5.42 1.49 -1.14
N LEU A 15 -6.41 1.78 -0.29
CA LEU A 15 -6.18 2.35 1.03
C LEU A 15 -5.51 1.30 1.92
N SER A 16 -4.22 1.48 2.17
CA SER A 16 -3.46 0.73 3.16
C SER A 16 -4.02 1.04 4.55
N THR A 17 -4.65 0.05 5.19
CA THR A 17 -5.00 0.13 6.60
C THR A 17 -3.74 -0.18 7.42
N ALA A 18 -3.01 0.88 7.78
CA ALA A 18 -2.04 0.79 8.85
C ALA A 18 -2.82 0.69 10.18
N ALA A 19 -3.14 -0.53 10.61
CA ALA A 19 -3.51 -0.78 11.99
C ALA A 19 -2.23 -0.70 12.84
N VAL A 20 -2.02 0.46 13.48
CA VAL A 20 -1.10 0.58 14.61
C VAL A 20 -1.93 0.31 15.86
N ALA A 21 -1.72 -0.86 16.46
CA ALA A 21 -2.21 -1.15 17.80
C ALA A 21 -1.21 -0.58 18.81
N GLU A 22 -1.66 0.40 19.59
CA GLU A 22 -1.54 0.50 21.06
C GLU A 22 -1.71 1.95 21.52
N LYS A 23 -2.86 2.24 22.14
CA LYS A 23 -2.99 2.64 23.55
C LYS A 23 -4.44 2.98 23.85
N THR A 24 -4.94 2.35 24.91
CA THR A 24 -6.21 2.56 25.62
C THR A 24 -6.89 3.91 25.39
N GLN A 25 -8.05 3.88 24.72
CA GLN A 25 -9.09 4.90 24.82
C GLN A 25 -10.46 4.22 24.87
N THR A 26 -11.28 4.70 25.79
CA THR A 26 -12.72 4.54 26.03
C THR A 26 -13.54 4.06 24.82
N PRO A 27 -14.60 3.23 25.00
CA PRO A 27 -15.42 2.77 23.89
C PRO A 27 -16.12 3.97 23.25
N VAL A 28 -15.57 4.43 22.13
CA VAL A 28 -16.26 5.32 21.21
C VAL A 28 -17.46 4.54 20.71
N LYS A 29 -18.68 5.04 20.97
CA LYS A 29 -19.92 4.53 20.36
C LYS A 29 -19.66 4.29 18.87
N THR A 30 -19.62 3.03 18.46
CA THR A 30 -19.61 2.64 17.05
C THR A 30 -20.89 3.20 16.44
N GLN A 31 -20.77 4.27 15.67
CA GLN A 31 -21.86 4.71 14.81
C GLN A 31 -22.14 3.51 13.88
N GLU A 32 -23.34 2.93 13.98
CA GLU A 32 -23.69 1.76 13.17
C GLU A 32 -23.52 2.12 11.69
N ASP A 33 -22.60 1.40 11.03
CA ASP A 33 -22.32 1.61 9.62
C ASP A 33 -23.51 1.11 8.80
N THR A 34 -24.07 1.97 7.97
CA THR A 34 -25.34 1.70 7.26
C THR A 34 -25.06 1.09 5.89
N VAL A 35 -25.85 0.09 5.49
CA VAL A 35 -25.84 -0.43 4.12
C VAL A 35 -26.52 0.58 3.18
N ILE A 36 -25.82 1.00 2.13
CA ILE A 36 -26.31 2.01 1.16
C ILE A 36 -26.58 1.41 -0.23
N GLY A 37 -26.22 0.14 -0.42
CA GLY A 37 -26.44 -0.60 -1.65
C GLY A 37 -25.82 -2.00 -1.55
N THR A 38 -25.99 -2.79 -2.61
CA THR A 38 -25.42 -4.13 -2.72
C THR A 38 -24.91 -4.39 -4.12
N VAL A 39 -23.88 -5.21 -4.25
CA VAL A 39 -23.42 -5.79 -5.52
C VAL A 39 -23.27 -7.30 -5.35
N ASP A 40 -23.95 -8.11 -6.16
CA ASP A 40 -23.99 -9.57 -6.03
C ASP A 40 -24.30 -10.06 -4.60
N GLY A 41 -25.23 -9.38 -3.92
CA GLY A 41 -25.61 -9.66 -2.54
C GLY A 41 -24.58 -9.24 -1.47
N ILE A 42 -23.47 -8.61 -1.87
CA ILE A 42 -22.45 -8.07 -0.95
C ILE A 42 -22.81 -6.62 -0.61
N ASN A 43 -22.87 -6.31 0.68
CA ASN A 43 -23.18 -4.98 1.17
C ASN A 43 -22.10 -3.96 0.78
N ILE A 44 -22.55 -2.81 0.31
CA ILE A 44 -21.73 -1.60 0.13
C ILE A 44 -22.06 -0.69 1.30
N MET A 45 -21.04 -0.39 2.11
CA MET A 45 -21.23 0.32 3.37
C MET A 45 -21.08 1.83 3.18
N LYS A 46 -21.82 2.60 3.98
CA LYS A 46 -21.75 4.07 3.98
C LYS A 46 -20.35 4.58 4.32
N SER A 47 -19.64 3.89 5.23
CA SER A 47 -18.25 4.24 5.55
C SER A 47 -17.30 4.12 4.35
N GLU A 48 -17.52 3.13 3.47
CA GLU A 48 -16.73 2.95 2.24
C GLU A 48 -17.00 4.09 1.26
N ALA A 49 -18.26 4.52 1.13
CA ALA A 49 -18.61 5.69 0.33
C ALA A 49 -17.99 6.98 0.86
N ASN A 50 -18.06 7.23 2.17
CA ASN A 50 -17.47 8.44 2.75
C ASN A 50 -15.94 8.45 2.61
N LYS A 51 -15.28 7.29 2.74
CA LYS A 51 -13.83 7.16 2.48
C LYS A 51 -13.49 7.45 1.02
N PHE A 52 -14.26 6.90 0.07
CA PHE A 52 -14.07 7.17 -1.35
C PHE A 52 -14.25 8.66 -1.66
N LEU A 53 -15.31 9.29 -1.17
CA LEU A 53 -15.57 10.73 -1.32
C LEU A 53 -14.41 11.56 -0.78
N SER A 54 -13.88 11.20 0.38
CA SER A 54 -12.72 11.88 0.98
C SER A 54 -11.46 11.73 0.13
N ALA A 55 -11.24 10.56 -0.48
CA ALA A 55 -10.07 10.29 -1.32
C ALA A 55 -10.10 11.04 -2.65
N ILE A 56 -11.28 11.28 -3.23
CA ILE A 56 -11.44 11.98 -4.50
C ILE A 56 -11.67 13.49 -4.35
N THR A 57 -11.97 13.98 -3.15
CA THR A 57 -12.14 15.41 -2.90
C THR A 57 -10.77 16.11 -2.97
N PRO A 58 -10.60 17.16 -3.78
CA PRO A 58 -9.36 17.92 -3.82
C PRO A 58 -9.00 18.49 -2.45
N LYS A 59 -7.70 18.51 -2.13
CA LYS A 59 -7.22 19.08 -0.87
C LYS A 59 -7.69 20.53 -0.72
N GLY A 60 -8.18 20.86 0.48
CA GLY A 60 -8.70 22.18 0.81
C GLY A 60 -10.16 22.43 0.44
N GLN A 61 -10.86 21.45 -0.13
CA GLN A 61 -12.31 21.52 -0.34
C GLN A 61 -13.07 20.74 0.74
N GLU A 62 -14.28 21.20 1.07
CA GLU A 62 -15.17 20.49 1.99
C GLU A 62 -15.69 19.20 1.32
N THR A 63 -15.43 18.06 1.96
CA THR A 63 -15.97 16.77 1.52
C THR A 63 -17.44 16.65 1.94
N LYS A 64 -18.34 16.53 0.97
CA LYS A 64 -19.74 16.15 1.24
C LYS A 64 -19.80 14.70 1.71
N THR A 65 -20.58 14.45 2.76
CA THR A 65 -20.92 13.08 3.18
C THR A 65 -21.97 12.48 2.24
N PHE A 66 -22.02 11.15 2.18
CA PHE A 66 -22.93 10.42 1.28
C PHE A 66 -24.39 10.87 1.39
N ASP A 67 -24.92 11.12 2.59
CA ASP A 67 -26.32 11.55 2.77
C ASP A 67 -26.61 12.96 2.25
N LYS A 68 -25.58 13.79 2.12
CA LYS A 68 -25.70 15.16 1.60
C LYS A 68 -25.64 15.22 0.07
N LEU A 69 -25.46 14.07 -0.58
CA LEU A 69 -25.46 13.96 -2.04
C LEU A 69 -26.89 13.83 -2.56
N GLU A 70 -27.12 14.33 -3.77
CA GLU A 70 -28.37 14.06 -4.48
C GLU A 70 -28.50 12.57 -4.82
N LYS A 71 -29.72 12.04 -4.95
CA LYS A 71 -29.95 10.61 -5.22
C LYS A 71 -29.14 10.07 -6.39
N LYS A 72 -29.08 10.82 -7.51
CA LYS A 72 -28.30 10.43 -8.69
C LYS A 72 -26.80 10.32 -8.40
N GLN A 73 -26.27 11.19 -7.53
CA GLN A 73 -24.89 11.13 -7.09
C GLN A 73 -24.67 9.94 -6.14
N GLN A 74 -25.60 9.68 -5.21
CA GLN A 74 -25.55 8.50 -4.35
C GLN A 74 -25.48 7.21 -5.16
N GLU A 75 -26.35 7.05 -6.18
CA GLU A 75 -26.33 5.91 -7.09
C GLU A 75 -24.99 5.78 -7.83
N ALA A 76 -24.43 6.90 -8.30
CA ALA A 76 -23.14 6.90 -8.96
C ALA A 76 -22.03 6.45 -8.01
N ILE A 77 -22.03 6.87 -6.74
CA ILE A 77 -21.06 6.43 -5.74
C ILE A 77 -21.17 4.92 -5.50
N VAL A 78 -22.38 4.40 -5.31
CA VAL A 78 -22.60 2.95 -5.13
C VAL A 78 -22.05 2.15 -6.33
N LYS A 79 -22.33 2.59 -7.56
CA LYS A 79 -21.82 1.96 -8.78
C LYS A 79 -20.29 2.02 -8.90
N ASN A 80 -19.66 3.11 -8.47
CA ASN A 80 -18.20 3.26 -8.50
C ASN A 80 -17.50 2.39 -7.44
N LEU A 81 -18.15 2.11 -6.30
CA LEU A 81 -17.60 1.25 -5.25
C LEU A 81 -17.73 -0.25 -5.58
N ALA A 82 -18.75 -0.62 -6.35
CA ALA A 82 -19.08 -2.01 -6.63
C ALA A 82 -17.88 -2.87 -7.13
N PRO A 83 -17.06 -2.42 -8.11
CA PRO A 83 -15.88 -3.18 -8.52
C PRO A 83 -14.88 -3.43 -7.40
N GLY A 84 -14.61 -2.42 -6.56
CA GLY A 84 -13.69 -2.53 -5.44
C GLY A 84 -14.18 -3.52 -4.38
N VAL A 85 -15.48 -3.52 -4.09
CA VAL A 85 -16.13 -4.46 -3.17
C VAL A 85 -16.04 -5.89 -3.70
N LEU A 86 -16.28 -6.10 -5.01
CA LEU A 86 -16.14 -7.40 -5.65
C LEU A 86 -14.69 -7.91 -5.61
N ILE A 87 -13.71 -7.07 -5.99
CA ILE A 87 -12.29 -7.42 -5.97
C ILE A 87 -11.86 -7.79 -4.55
N LYS A 88 -12.19 -6.96 -3.56
CA LYS A 88 -11.88 -7.22 -2.14
C LYS A 88 -12.48 -8.54 -1.67
N THR A 89 -13.74 -8.80 -2.02
CA THR A 89 -14.42 -10.04 -1.62
C THR A 89 -13.76 -11.26 -2.25
N LYS A 90 -13.41 -11.21 -3.54
CA LYS A 90 -12.67 -12.28 -4.21
C LYS A 90 -11.29 -12.48 -3.60
N ALA A 91 -10.52 -11.41 -3.41
CA ALA A 91 -9.21 -11.48 -2.78
C ALA A 91 -9.26 -12.09 -1.36
N GLN A 92 -10.28 -11.75 -0.57
CA GLN A 92 -10.44 -12.34 0.77
C GLN A 92 -10.65 -13.86 0.74
N LYS A 93 -11.35 -14.37 -0.28
CA LYS A 93 -11.66 -15.79 -0.47
C LYS A 93 -10.52 -16.57 -1.15
N GLU A 94 -9.88 -15.96 -2.14
CA GLU A 94 -8.94 -16.64 -3.04
C GLU A 94 -7.49 -16.52 -2.55
N VAL A 95 -7.13 -15.46 -1.83
CA VAL A 95 -5.78 -15.30 -1.28
C VAL A 95 -5.64 -16.15 -0.02
N SER A 96 -4.72 -17.11 -0.08
CA SER A 96 -4.40 -18.03 1.00
C SER A 96 -3.83 -17.29 2.22
N GLN A 97 -3.82 -17.99 3.36
CA GLN A 97 -3.22 -17.45 4.58
C GLN A 97 -1.72 -17.20 4.43
N GLU A 98 -1.01 -18.09 3.74
CA GLU A 98 0.42 -17.94 3.46
C GLU A 98 0.70 -16.68 2.63
N GLU A 99 -0.07 -16.45 1.56
CA GLU A 99 0.08 -15.25 0.73
C GLU A 99 -0.24 -13.97 1.53
N LYS A 100 -1.23 -14.00 2.43
CA LYS A 100 -1.53 -12.87 3.34
C LYS A 100 -0.36 -12.58 4.26
N GLU A 101 0.27 -13.61 4.83
CA GLU A 101 1.43 -13.48 5.70
C GLU A 101 2.64 -12.93 4.94
N GLN A 102 2.90 -13.43 3.73
CA GLN A 102 3.96 -12.91 2.86
C GLN A 102 3.72 -11.44 2.48
N LEU A 103 2.49 -11.07 2.12
CA LEU A 103 2.12 -9.69 1.81
C LEU A 103 2.31 -8.77 3.02
N ALA A 104 1.88 -9.22 4.21
CA ALA A 104 2.07 -8.46 5.45
C ALA A 104 3.55 -8.28 5.80
N ALA A 105 4.35 -9.34 5.72
CA ALA A 105 5.79 -9.29 5.96
C ALA A 105 6.49 -8.36 4.96
N ASN A 106 6.16 -8.47 3.67
CA ASN A 106 6.72 -7.63 2.62
C ASN A 106 6.35 -6.15 2.80
N TYR A 107 5.08 -5.87 3.11
CA TYR A 107 4.62 -4.51 3.40
C TYR A 107 5.35 -3.92 4.61
N TRP A 108 5.46 -4.68 5.71
CA TRP A 108 6.21 -4.27 6.88
C TRP A 108 7.68 -3.98 6.55
N MET A 109 8.32 -4.86 5.77
CA MET A 109 9.70 -4.69 5.33
C MET A 109 9.87 -3.40 4.52
N GLN A 110 9.02 -3.16 3.51
CA GLN A 110 9.05 -1.94 2.70
C GLN A 110 8.87 -0.67 3.55
N LYS A 111 7.89 -0.68 4.45
CA LYS A 111 7.62 0.44 5.36
C LYS A 111 8.85 0.76 6.22
N ASN A 112 9.45 -0.25 6.84
CA ASN A 112 10.59 -0.03 7.74
C ASN A 112 11.90 0.26 6.98
N MET A 113 12.08 -0.22 5.75
CA MET A 113 13.23 0.14 4.92
C MET A 113 13.22 1.61 4.48
N ALA A 114 12.04 2.23 4.36
CA ALA A 114 11.93 3.63 3.98
C ALA A 114 12.70 4.54 4.95
N ASP A 115 12.63 4.25 6.25
CA ASP A 115 13.24 5.04 7.32
C ASP A 115 14.74 4.76 7.54
N ILE A 116 15.27 3.68 6.95
CA ILE A 116 16.70 3.34 7.09
C ILE A 116 17.55 4.31 6.27
N LYS A 117 18.45 5.00 6.96
CA LYS A 117 19.44 5.89 6.37
C LYS A 117 20.66 5.10 5.88
N VAL A 118 21.05 5.39 4.65
CA VAL A 118 22.29 4.90 4.01
C VAL A 118 22.96 6.08 3.35
N THR A 119 24.23 6.30 3.70
CA THR A 119 25.05 7.39 3.17
C THR A 119 25.71 6.98 1.86
N ASP A 120 25.95 7.93 0.97
CA ASP A 120 26.65 7.68 -0.31
C ASP A 120 28.05 7.07 -0.09
N LYS A 121 28.70 7.43 1.02
CA LYS A 121 29.98 6.83 1.43
C LYS A 121 29.84 5.32 1.66
N GLU A 122 28.84 4.88 2.42
CA GLU A 122 28.60 3.45 2.65
C GLU A 122 28.33 2.70 1.34
N VAL A 123 27.54 3.29 0.45
CA VAL A 123 27.26 2.70 -0.87
C VAL A 123 28.55 2.58 -1.69
N LYS A 124 29.37 3.62 -1.69
CA LYS A 124 30.64 3.65 -2.43
C LYS A 124 31.64 2.63 -1.88
N ASP A 125 31.76 2.51 -0.57
CA ASP A 125 32.65 1.54 0.07
C ASP A 125 32.24 0.09 -0.32
N ILE A 126 30.94 -0.20 -0.49
CA ILE A 126 30.46 -1.50 -0.97
C ILE A 126 30.73 -1.70 -2.47
N TYR A 127 30.50 -0.67 -3.28
CA TYR A 127 30.82 -0.71 -4.71
C TYR A 127 32.30 -1.01 -4.94
N ASP A 128 33.19 -0.30 -4.27
CA ASP A 128 34.64 -0.44 -4.46
C ASP A 128 35.12 -1.84 -4.00
N LYS A 129 34.60 -2.38 -2.90
CA LYS A 129 34.90 -3.75 -2.42
C LYS A 129 34.43 -4.84 -3.37
N ASN A 130 33.24 -4.66 -3.97
CA ASN A 130 32.56 -5.69 -4.74
C ASN A 130 32.57 -5.40 -6.25
N LYS A 131 33.42 -4.47 -6.70
CA LYS A 131 33.39 -3.94 -8.08
C LYS A 131 33.28 -5.03 -9.13
N LYS A 132 34.06 -6.10 -8.97
CA LYS A 132 34.10 -7.27 -9.88
C LYS A 132 32.76 -8.00 -10.05
N LEU A 133 31.81 -7.85 -9.13
CA LEU A 133 30.47 -8.45 -9.20
C LEU A 133 29.49 -7.64 -10.05
N TYR A 134 29.76 -6.35 -10.24
CA TYR A 134 28.88 -5.44 -10.98
C TYR A 134 29.26 -5.40 -12.45
N VAL A 135 29.03 -6.50 -13.16
CA VAL A 135 29.36 -6.65 -14.59
C VAL A 135 28.10 -7.01 -15.37
N LYS A 136 27.89 -6.32 -16.49
CA LYS A 136 26.82 -6.63 -17.46
C LYS A 136 27.44 -6.67 -18.85
N ASP A 137 27.16 -7.73 -19.61
CA ASP A 137 27.66 -7.92 -20.98
C ASP A 137 29.19 -7.74 -21.10
N LYS A 138 29.94 -8.33 -20.14
CA LYS A 138 31.40 -8.22 -19.97
C LYS A 138 31.92 -6.80 -19.72
N LYS A 139 31.04 -5.81 -19.51
CA LYS A 139 31.39 -4.44 -19.12
C LYS A 139 31.20 -4.23 -17.64
N GLN A 140 32.20 -3.61 -17.01
CA GLN A 140 32.13 -3.18 -15.63
C GLN A 140 31.14 -2.02 -15.51
N LEU A 141 30.10 -2.19 -14.69
CA LEU A 141 29.17 -1.13 -14.36
C LEU A 141 29.85 -0.08 -13.48
N THR A 142 29.53 1.18 -13.73
CA THR A 142 29.93 2.35 -12.95
C THR A 142 29.19 2.41 -11.63
N PHE A 143 29.68 3.24 -10.69
CA PHE A 143 29.04 3.44 -9.40
C PHE A 143 27.60 3.93 -9.54
N ASP A 144 27.36 4.93 -10.41
CA ASP A 144 26.04 5.54 -10.57
C ASP A 144 25.00 4.56 -11.12
N GLU A 145 25.41 3.65 -12.00
CA GLU A 145 24.53 2.61 -12.56
C GLU A 145 24.02 1.62 -11.51
N VAL A 146 24.78 1.39 -10.44
CA VAL A 146 24.44 0.41 -9.38
C VAL A 146 24.15 1.05 -8.03
N LYS A 147 24.25 2.38 -7.91
CA LYS A 147 24.12 3.11 -6.63
C LYS A 147 22.82 2.76 -5.89
N GLU A 148 21.68 2.87 -6.57
CA GLU A 148 20.38 2.61 -5.95
C GLU A 148 20.18 1.13 -5.62
N PHE A 149 20.72 0.22 -6.43
CA PHE A 149 20.71 -1.21 -6.14
C PHE A 149 21.49 -1.52 -4.85
N ILE A 150 22.73 -1.03 -4.74
CA ILE A 150 23.58 -1.21 -3.56
C ILE A 150 22.94 -0.57 -2.32
N LYS A 151 22.36 0.62 -2.48
CA LYS A 151 21.65 1.32 -1.40
C LYS A 151 20.46 0.50 -0.88
N MET A 152 19.69 -0.12 -1.78
CA MET A 152 18.58 -1.00 -1.40
C MET A 152 19.08 -2.25 -0.66
N GLN A 153 20.16 -2.88 -1.15
CA GLN A 153 20.78 -4.03 -0.47
C GLN A 153 21.25 -3.66 0.95
N LEU A 154 21.89 -2.50 1.11
CA LEU A 154 22.32 -2.01 2.43
C LEU A 154 21.14 -1.76 3.37
N LYS A 155 20.03 -1.18 2.88
CA LYS A 155 18.80 -1.02 3.68
C LYS A 155 18.26 -2.36 4.15
N GLN A 156 18.18 -3.33 3.24
CA GLN A 156 17.71 -4.68 3.56
C GLN A 156 18.61 -5.34 4.61
N GLN A 157 19.94 -5.29 4.43
CA GLN A 157 20.90 -5.85 5.38
C GLN A 157 20.77 -5.21 6.77
N LYS A 158 20.68 -3.88 6.84
CA LYS A 158 20.48 -3.16 8.11
C LYS A 158 19.16 -3.54 8.79
N LEU A 159 18.08 -3.68 8.02
CA LEU A 159 16.78 -4.10 8.56
C LEU A 159 16.85 -5.52 9.13
N VAL A 160 17.37 -6.47 8.35
CA VAL A 160 17.52 -7.87 8.78
C VAL A 160 18.42 -7.96 10.01
N ALA A 161 19.56 -7.27 10.01
CA ALA A 161 20.43 -7.21 11.18
C ALA A 161 19.69 -6.67 12.42
N ASN A 162 18.85 -5.65 12.25
CA ASN A 162 18.07 -5.11 13.36
C ASN A 162 17.05 -6.11 13.92
N VAL A 163 16.35 -6.85 13.06
CA VAL A 163 15.40 -7.90 13.47
C VAL A 163 16.14 -9.06 14.15
N MET A 164 17.28 -9.47 13.60
CA MET A 164 18.04 -10.61 14.10
C MET A 164 18.74 -10.35 15.43
N LYS A 165 19.03 -9.10 15.79
CA LYS A 165 19.68 -8.75 17.07
C LYS A 165 18.95 -9.31 18.29
N THR A 166 17.63 -9.41 18.24
CA THR A 166 16.78 -9.88 19.34
C THR A 166 16.30 -11.32 19.12
N ALA A 167 16.66 -11.95 18.00
CA ALA A 167 16.19 -13.28 17.65
C ALA A 167 17.06 -14.38 18.30
N LYS A 168 16.42 -15.34 18.97
CA LYS A 168 17.05 -16.58 19.40
C LYS A 168 16.76 -17.67 18.38
N VAL A 169 17.77 -18.02 17.58
CA VAL A 169 17.67 -19.14 16.64
C VAL A 169 18.08 -20.42 17.36
N VAL A 170 17.20 -21.42 17.36
CA VAL A 170 17.48 -22.76 17.90
C VAL A 170 17.29 -23.77 16.79
N VAL A 171 18.34 -24.52 16.47
CA VAL A 171 18.27 -25.68 15.58
C VAL A 171 17.81 -26.86 16.41
N LYS A 172 16.81 -27.62 15.92
CA LYS A 172 16.33 -28.85 16.53
C LYS A 172 16.79 -30.05 15.72
#